data_AF-A0A850T3U0-F1
#
_entry.id   AF-A0A850T3U0-F1
#
_cell.length_a   1.000
_cell.length_b   1.000
_cell.length_c   1.000
_cell.angle_alpha   90.00
_cell.angle_beta   90.00
_cell.angle_gamma   90.00
#
_symmetry.space_group_name_H-M   'P 1'
#
loop_
_entity.id
_entity.type
_entity.pdbx_description
1 polymer ?
#
loop_
_entity_poly.entity_id
_entity_poly.type
_entity_poly.pdbx_seq_one_letter_code
_entity_poly.pdbx_strand_id
1 'polypeptide(L)'
;MKFLSWLDVKSKIRKETDNFRQFPDGIQNLRFYPDEIVVEQRIENALAVAEAFQAWFPNPDIYNSEKNRIYLDIGRAYLDISIEIDMENHLMFRERPRFDTLYFSKIFLSSEAFGNVPKPLLFITTKIDKDAHLYN
;
A
#
# COMPACT_ATOMS: atom_id res chain seq x y z
N MET A 1 -11.83 -6.50 22.00
CA MET A 1 -11.61 -6.56 20.54
C MET A 1 -10.12 -6.52 20.28
N LYS A 2 -9.61 -7.39 19.41
CA LYS A 2 -8.21 -7.34 18.98
C LYS A 2 -8.12 -6.36 17.82
N PHE A 3 -7.24 -5.37 17.91
CA PHE A 3 -7.00 -4.40 16.84
C PHE A 3 -6.50 -5.11 15.58
N LEU A 4 -7.16 -4.89 14.44
CA LEU A 4 -6.68 -5.36 13.14
C LEU A 4 -5.50 -4.50 12.70
N SER A 5 -4.30 -5.05 12.83
CA SER A 5 -3.07 -4.47 12.31
C SER A 5 -2.75 -5.00 10.92
N TRP A 6 -1.85 -4.32 10.22
CA TRP A 6 -1.28 -4.82 8.95
C TRP A 6 -0.70 -6.24 9.09
N LEU A 7 -0.08 -6.56 10.24
CA LEU A 7 0.46 -7.91 10.49
C LEU A 7 -0.64 -8.95 10.58
N ASP A 8 -1.81 -8.58 11.12
CA ASP A 8 -2.97 -9.46 11.17
C ASP A 8 -3.55 -9.68 9.76
N VAL A 9 -3.59 -8.65 8.93
CA VAL A 9 -3.99 -8.75 7.51
C VAL A 9 -3.07 -9.72 6.76
N LYS A 10 -1.75 -9.50 6.82
CA LYS A 10 -0.78 -10.41 6.16
C LYS A 10 -0.86 -11.82 6.72
N SER A 11 -0.98 -11.97 8.05
CA SER A 11 -1.11 -13.28 8.68
C SER A 11 -2.40 -14.00 8.27
N LYS A 12 -3.50 -13.29 8.06
CA LYS A 12 -4.77 -13.86 7.62
C LYS A 12 -4.62 -14.38 6.18
N ILE A 13 -4.18 -13.53 5.25
CA ILE A 13 -3.98 -13.93 3.85
C ILE A 13 -2.99 -15.10 3.76
N ARG A 14 -1.90 -15.07 4.53
CA ARG A 14 -0.92 -16.17 4.61
C ARG A 14 -1.58 -17.50 5.02
N LYS A 15 -2.56 -17.49 5.92
CA LYS A 15 -3.28 -18.72 6.33
C LYS A 15 -4.24 -19.20 5.24
N GLU A 16 -4.96 -18.28 4.60
CA GLU A 16 -5.91 -18.62 3.53
C GLU A 16 -5.24 -19.14 2.26
N THR A 17 -3.96 -18.80 2.04
CA THR A 17 -3.19 -19.13 0.83
C THR A 17 -2.14 -20.23 1.02
N ASP A 18 -2.20 -20.99 2.13
CA ASP A 18 -1.14 -21.91 2.59
C ASP A 18 0.27 -21.30 2.42
N ASN A 19 0.55 -20.24 3.17
CA ASN A 19 1.83 -19.55 3.12
C ASN A 19 2.17 -18.98 1.72
N PHE A 20 1.19 -18.41 1.02
CA PHE A 20 1.35 -17.85 -0.33
C PHE A 20 1.74 -18.89 -1.39
N ARG A 21 1.45 -20.18 -1.15
CA ARG A 21 1.70 -21.26 -2.11
C ARG A 21 0.53 -21.46 -3.07
N GLN A 22 -0.67 -21.09 -2.63
CA GLN A 22 -1.90 -21.29 -3.38
C GLN A 22 -2.69 -19.99 -3.38
N PHE A 23 -2.86 -19.42 -4.56
CA PHE A 23 -3.71 -18.25 -4.77
C PHE A 23 -4.98 -18.66 -5.52
N PRO A 24 -6.11 -17.96 -5.30
CA PRO A 24 -7.28 -18.08 -6.15
C PRO A 24 -6.96 -17.80 -7.61
N ASP A 25 -7.74 -18.40 -8.51
CA ASP A 25 -7.55 -18.23 -9.95
C ASP A 25 -7.52 -16.75 -10.33
N GLY A 26 -6.54 -16.40 -11.15
CA GLY A 26 -6.32 -15.03 -11.60
C GLY A 26 -5.36 -14.21 -10.74
N ILE A 27 -5.03 -14.62 -9.51
CA ILE A 27 -3.98 -13.99 -8.69
C ILE A 27 -2.69 -14.78 -8.82
N GLN A 28 -1.60 -14.11 -9.21
CA GLN A 28 -0.28 -14.73 -9.32
C GLN A 28 0.57 -14.52 -8.07
N ASN A 29 0.51 -13.32 -7.50
CA ASN A 29 1.33 -12.93 -6.36
C ASN A 29 0.75 -11.72 -5.63
N LEU A 30 1.24 -11.45 -4.43
CA LEU A 30 0.88 -10.29 -3.62
C LEU A 30 2.13 -9.57 -3.13
N ARG A 31 2.17 -8.24 -3.29
CA ARG A 31 3.19 -7.39 -2.66
C ARG A 31 2.56 -6.55 -1.57
N PHE A 32 3.23 -6.49 -0.43
CA PHE A 32 2.74 -5.77 0.73
C PHE A 32 3.59 -4.54 1.00
N TYR A 33 2.96 -3.38 0.89
CA TYR A 33 3.49 -2.08 1.28
C TYR A 33 2.80 -1.60 2.57
N PRO A 34 3.30 -0.54 3.22
CA PRO A 34 2.70 -0.01 4.45
C PRO A 34 1.26 0.50 4.28
N ASP A 35 0.93 0.99 3.09
CA ASP A 35 -0.33 1.65 2.72
C ASP A 35 -1.13 0.89 1.66
N GLU A 36 -0.56 -0.17 1.08
CA GLU A 36 -1.12 -0.81 -0.11
C GLU A 36 -0.78 -2.31 -0.18
N ILE A 37 -1.69 -3.09 -0.74
CA ILE A 37 -1.45 -4.46 -1.20
C ILE A 37 -1.60 -4.48 -2.71
N VAL A 38 -0.52 -4.74 -3.42
CA VAL A 38 -0.53 -4.88 -4.88
C VAL A 38 -0.76 -6.34 -5.23
N VAL A 39 -1.76 -6.60 -6.06
CA VAL A 39 -2.14 -7.91 -6.57
C VAL A 39 -1.60 -8.07 -7.98
N GLU A 40 -0.68 -9.00 -8.18
CA GLU A 40 -0.17 -9.31 -9.51
C GLU A 40 -1.12 -10.27 -10.22
N GLN A 41 -1.58 -9.91 -11.42
CA GLN A 41 -2.41 -10.75 -12.27
C GLN A 41 -1.80 -10.85 -13.68
N ARG A 42 -2.04 -11.96 -14.38
CA ARG A 42 -1.65 -12.09 -15.80
C ARG A 42 -2.61 -11.35 -16.73
N ILE A 43 -3.89 -11.43 -16.40
CA ILE A 43 -5.00 -10.78 -17.09
C ILE A 43 -5.78 -10.09 -16.00
N GLU A 44 -6.10 -8.82 -16.20
CA GLU A 44 -6.88 -8.06 -15.23
C GLU A 44 -8.22 -8.75 -14.94
N ASN A 45 -8.45 -9.07 -13.68
CA ASN A 45 -9.72 -9.59 -13.21
C ASN A 45 -10.02 -9.05 -11.81
N ALA A 46 -10.50 -7.81 -11.77
CA ALA A 46 -10.85 -7.12 -10.53
C ALA A 46 -11.94 -7.83 -9.72
N LEU A 47 -12.86 -8.53 -10.39
CA LEU A 47 -13.90 -9.31 -9.71
C LEU A 47 -13.30 -10.48 -8.93
N ALA A 48 -12.38 -11.23 -9.54
CA ALA A 48 -11.70 -12.33 -8.85
C ALA A 48 -10.89 -11.83 -7.63
N VAL A 49 -10.27 -10.65 -7.74
CA VAL A 49 -9.59 -10.00 -6.60
C VAL A 49 -10.60 -9.65 -5.51
N ALA A 50 -11.69 -8.97 -5.86
CA ALA A 50 -12.70 -8.57 -4.88
C ALA A 50 -13.33 -9.79 -4.17
N GLU A 51 -13.63 -10.85 -4.91
CA GLU A 51 -14.15 -12.11 -4.37
C GLU A 51 -13.15 -12.80 -3.43
N ALA A 52 -11.86 -12.85 -3.82
CA ALA A 52 -10.82 -13.39 -2.97
C ALA A 52 -10.69 -12.63 -1.64
N PHE A 53 -10.62 -11.29 -1.71
CA PHE A 53 -10.50 -10.45 -0.52
C PHE A 53 -11.78 -10.46 0.34
N GLN A 54 -12.97 -10.54 -0.27
CA GLN A 54 -14.23 -10.71 0.45
C GLN A 54 -14.27 -12.07 1.17
N ALA A 55 -13.75 -13.14 0.56
CA ALA A 55 -13.67 -14.45 1.21
C ALA A 55 -12.68 -14.44 2.37
N TRP A 56 -11.53 -13.78 2.23
CA TRP A 56 -10.53 -13.66 3.28
C TRP A 56 -10.97 -12.74 4.43
N PHE A 57 -11.73 -11.69 4.11
CA PHE A 57 -12.22 -10.67 5.04
C PHE A 57 -13.72 -10.44 4.87
N PRO A 58 -14.58 -11.34 5.37
CA PRO A 58 -16.03 -11.29 5.12
C PRO A 58 -16.75 -10.16 5.85
N ASN A 59 -16.13 -9.52 6.84
CA ASN A 59 -16.73 -8.42 7.58
C ASN A 59 -16.66 -7.12 6.75
N PRO A 60 -17.79 -6.49 6.39
CA PRO A 60 -17.83 -5.24 5.61
C PRO A 60 -17.23 -4.04 6.35
N ASP A 61 -17.13 -4.09 7.68
CA ASP A 61 -16.42 -3.08 8.47
C ASP A 61 -14.90 -3.16 8.29
N ILE A 62 -14.40 -4.32 7.86
CA ILE A 62 -12.98 -4.59 7.60
C ILE A 62 -12.65 -4.40 6.14
N TYR A 63 -13.37 -5.06 5.23
CA TYR A 63 -13.12 -4.96 3.80
C TYR A 63 -14.27 -4.28 3.08
N ASN A 64 -13.94 -3.26 2.30
CA ASN A 64 -14.88 -2.57 1.43
C ASN A 64 -14.56 -2.92 -0.02
N SER A 65 -15.42 -3.74 -0.63
CA SER A 65 -15.28 -4.21 -2.02
C SER A 65 -15.46 -3.11 -3.06
N GLU A 66 -16.33 -2.13 -2.82
CA GLU A 66 -16.55 -1.00 -3.75
C GLU A 66 -15.30 -0.15 -3.93
N LYS A 67 -14.53 0.02 -2.85
CA LYS A 67 -13.32 0.86 -2.82
C LYS A 67 -12.04 0.04 -2.78
N ASN A 68 -12.18 -1.28 -2.86
CA ASN A 68 -11.13 -2.28 -2.78
C ASN A 68 -10.08 -1.98 -1.70
N ARG A 69 -10.51 -1.90 -0.44
CA ARG A 69 -9.62 -1.53 0.68
C ARG A 69 -9.94 -2.23 1.98
N ILE A 70 -8.90 -2.43 2.79
CA ILE A 70 -9.00 -3.00 4.12
C ILE A 70 -8.82 -1.88 5.16
N TYR A 71 -9.81 -1.68 6.02
CA TYR A 71 -9.72 -0.77 7.15
C TYR A 71 -8.95 -1.41 8.30
N LEU A 72 -8.03 -0.63 8.87
CA LEU A 72 -7.25 -1.01 10.03
C LEU A 72 -7.81 -0.31 11.26
N ASP A 73 -7.75 -0.97 12.42
CA ASP A 73 -8.28 -0.38 13.65
C ASP A 73 -7.41 0.76 14.21
N ILE A 74 -6.22 0.99 13.64
CA ILE A 74 -5.29 2.04 14.07
C ILE A 74 -5.55 3.32 13.28
N GLY A 75 -6.04 4.36 13.96
CA GLY A 75 -6.04 5.74 13.43
C GLY A 75 -6.91 5.98 12.19
N ARG A 76 -7.93 5.14 11.93
CA ARG A 76 -8.72 5.14 10.68
C ARG A 76 -7.86 4.91 9.42
N ALA A 77 -6.71 4.28 9.57
CA ALA A 77 -5.88 3.90 8.45
C ALA A 77 -6.56 2.82 7.61
N TYR A 78 -6.19 2.73 6.35
CA TYR A 78 -6.64 1.70 5.44
C TYR A 78 -5.47 1.25 4.56
N LEU A 79 -5.60 0.05 4.01
CA LEU A 79 -4.74 -0.48 2.97
C LEU A 79 -5.53 -0.51 1.68
N ASP A 80 -5.05 0.19 0.66
CA ASP A 80 -5.60 0.08 -0.68
C ASP A 80 -5.19 -1.26 -1.31
N ILE A 81 -6.05 -1.82 -2.17
CA ILE A 81 -5.75 -3.01 -2.95
C ILE A 81 -5.76 -2.61 -4.42
N SER A 82 -4.61 -2.70 -5.05
CA SER A 82 -4.42 -2.37 -6.46
C SER A 82 -4.04 -3.61 -7.26
N ILE A 83 -4.23 -3.54 -8.57
CA ILE A 83 -3.95 -4.63 -9.49
C ILE A 83 -2.84 -4.18 -10.44
N GLU A 84 -1.79 -4.98 -10.53
CA GLU A 84 -0.72 -4.83 -11.52
C GLU A 84 -0.75 -6.01 -12.49
N ILE A 85 -0.59 -5.72 -13.77
CA ILE A 85 -0.66 -6.71 -14.86
C ILE A 85 0.70 -6.81 -15.54
N ASP A 86 1.12 -8.04 -15.84
CA ASP A 86 2.24 -8.37 -16.75
C ASP A 86 3.61 -7.77 -16.38
N MET A 87 4.16 -8.21 -15.24
CA MET A 87 5.43 -7.74 -14.71
C MET A 87 6.70 -8.24 -15.42
N GLU A 88 6.60 -9.09 -16.46
CA GLU A 88 7.77 -9.61 -17.18
C GLU A 88 8.61 -8.52 -17.87
N ASN A 89 8.07 -7.30 -18.05
CA ASN A 89 8.76 -6.19 -18.74
C ASN A 89 9.05 -4.94 -17.88
N HIS A 90 8.75 -4.93 -16.58
CA HIS A 90 9.01 -3.76 -15.74
C HIS A 90 10.46 -3.74 -15.20
N LEU A 91 11.42 -3.59 -16.13
CA LEU A 91 12.74 -3.07 -15.82
C LEU A 91 12.57 -1.62 -15.29
N MET A 92 12.95 -1.41 -14.03
CA MET A 92 13.14 -0.10 -13.38
C MET A 92 11.90 0.55 -12.75
N PHE A 93 11.28 -0.10 -11.76
CA PHE A 93 10.67 0.68 -10.67
C PHE A 93 11.67 0.80 -9.53
N ARG A 94 11.89 2.04 -9.05
CA ARG A 94 12.50 2.25 -7.72
C ARG A 94 11.64 1.46 -6.74
N GLU A 95 12.14 0.31 -6.31
CA GLU A 95 11.44 -0.56 -5.39
C GLU A 95 11.10 0.24 -4.14
N ARG A 96 9.81 0.55 -3.97
CA ARG A 96 9.32 1.20 -2.75
C ARG A 96 9.69 0.27 -1.59
N PRO A 97 10.09 0.82 -0.43
CA PRO A 97 10.45 -0.01 0.70
C PRO A 97 9.24 -0.88 1.07
N ARG A 98 9.36 -2.17 0.77
CA ARG A 98 8.35 -3.16 1.14
C ARG A 98 8.29 -3.19 2.66
N PHE A 99 7.12 -3.47 3.21
CA PHE A 99 7.00 -3.53 4.67
C PHE A 99 7.93 -4.58 5.27
N ASP A 100 8.13 -5.69 4.55
CA ASP A 100 9.08 -6.75 4.92
C ASP A 100 10.50 -6.19 5.06
N THR A 101 10.89 -5.20 4.26
CA THR A 101 12.19 -4.54 4.33
C THR A 101 12.25 -3.48 5.44
N LEU A 102 11.13 -2.82 5.76
CA LEU A 102 11.04 -1.82 6.82
C LEU A 102 11.18 -2.43 8.20
N TYR A 103 10.58 -3.60 8.44
CA TYR A 103 10.61 -4.30 9.73
C TYR A 103 12.01 -4.79 10.14
N PHE A 104 12.91 -5.01 9.17
CA PHE A 104 14.29 -5.43 9.41
C PHE A 104 15.32 -4.32 9.22
N SER A 105 14.92 -3.13 8.78
CA SER A 105 15.85 -2.01 8.72
C SER A 105 16.14 -1.52 10.14
N LYS A 106 17.33 -1.84 10.66
CA LYS A 106 17.89 -1.27 11.91
C LYS A 106 17.82 0.26 11.96
N ILE A 107 17.66 0.91 10.80
CA ILE A 107 17.54 2.35 10.62
C ILE A 107 16.21 2.87 11.18
N PHE A 108 15.08 2.20 10.95
CA PHE A 108 13.74 2.68 11.37
C PHE A 108 13.55 2.67 12.90
N LEU A 109 14.24 1.78 13.61
CA LEU A 109 14.20 1.66 15.07
C LEU A 109 15.32 2.42 15.78
N SER A 110 16.19 3.11 15.04
CA SER A 110 17.28 3.90 15.61
C SER A 110 16.92 5.38 15.64
N SER A 111 17.26 6.05 16.75
CA SER A 111 17.17 7.50 16.93
C SER A 111 17.93 8.33 15.88
N GLU A 112 18.77 7.69 15.05
CA GLU A 112 19.53 8.32 13.97
C GLU A 112 18.69 8.61 12.70
N ALA A 113 17.57 7.92 12.48
CA ALA A 113 16.72 8.14 11.30
C ALA A 113 15.99 9.49 11.34
N PHE A 114 15.59 9.98 12.52
CA PHE A 114 14.93 11.27 12.67
C PHE A 114 15.83 12.46 12.28
N GLY A 115 17.16 12.30 12.35
CA GLY A 115 18.11 13.36 11.97
C GLY A 115 18.34 13.51 10.46
N ASN A 116 18.03 12.46 9.68
CA ASN A 116 18.37 12.37 8.25
C ASN A 116 17.17 12.37 7.31
N VAL A 117 15.94 12.54 7.83
CA VAL A 117 14.76 12.75 6.97
C VAL A 117 14.91 14.10 6.27
N PRO A 118 14.95 14.16 4.92
CA PRO A 118 14.99 15.43 4.22
C PRO A 118 13.76 16.24 4.61
N LYS A 119 13.96 17.46 5.11
CA LYS A 119 12.85 18.36 5.42
C LYS A 119 12.04 18.56 4.12
N PRO A 120 10.70 18.49 4.18
CA PRO A 120 9.88 18.77 3.02
C PRO A 120 10.25 20.17 2.52
N LEU A 121 10.61 20.27 1.23
CA LEU A 121 10.81 21.56 0.59
C LEU A 121 9.51 22.34 0.74
N LEU A 122 9.56 23.42 1.52
CA LEU A 122 8.53 24.44 1.51
C LEU A 122 8.45 24.94 0.07
N PHE A 123 7.42 24.50 -0.66
CA PHE A 123 7.00 25.20 -1.85
C PHE A 123 6.53 26.58 -1.38
N ILE A 124 7.42 27.56 -1.47
CA ILE A 124 7.05 28.96 -1.43
C ILE A 124 6.18 29.14 -2.67
N THR A 125 4.86 29.10 -2.49
CA THR A 125 3.93 29.67 -3.44
C THR A 125 4.22 31.16 -3.48
N THR A 126 5.10 31.57 -4.39
CA THR A 126 5.14 32.94 -4.87
C THR A 126 3.77 33.20 -5.49
N LYS A 127 2.89 33.81 -4.68
CA LYS A 127 1.79 34.60 -5.21
C LYS A 127 2.42 35.56 -6.22
N ILE A 128 2.07 35.37 -7.48
CA ILE A 128 2.31 36.35 -8.52
C ILE A 128 1.41 37.52 -8.16
N ASP A 129 1.94 38.48 -7.40
CA ASP A 129 1.33 39.79 -7.27
C ASP A 129 1.51 40.48 -8.62
N LYS A 130 0.45 40.39 -9.42
CA LYS A 130 0.09 41.44 -10.36
C LYS A 130 -0.12 42.70 -9.53
N ASP A 131 0.79 43.65 -9.67
CA ASP A 131 0.57 45.10 -9.69
C ASP A 131 1.79 45.84 -9.14
N ALA A 132 2.59 46.42 -10.03
CA ALA A 132 3.19 47.74 -9.86
C ALA A 132 3.93 48.15 -11.13
N HIS A 133 3.33 49.12 -11.82
CA HIS A 133 3.94 49.93 -12.84
C HIS A 133 5.12 50.78 -12.32
N LEU A 134 5.86 51.34 -13.29
CA LEU A 134 6.41 52.71 -13.37
C LEU A 134 7.96 52.82 -13.45
N TYR A 135 8.38 53.33 -14.61
CA TYR A 135 9.42 54.36 -14.84
C TYR A 135 10.75 54.26 -14.07
N ASN A 136 11.84 53.95 -14.77
CA ASN A 136 12.65 54.93 -15.53
C ASN A 136 13.65 54.22 -16.43
#